data_AF-A0A6C0JT96-F1
#
_entry.id   AF-A0A6C0JT96-F1
#
_cell.length_a   1.000
_cell.length_b   1.000
_cell.length_c   1.000
_cell.angle_alpha   90.00
_cell.angle_beta   90.00
_cell.angle_gamma   90.00
#
_symmetry.space_group_name_H-M   'P 1'
#
loop_
_entity.id
_entity.type
_entity.pdbx_description
1 polymer ?
#
loop_
_entity_poly.entity_id
_entity_poly.type
_entity_poly.pdbx_seq_one_letter_code
_entity_poly.pdbx_strand_id
1 'polypeptide(L)'
;MIKKIVKYIDDNVLIITLKFEKRGKNDGDAFYITANLFDRDYIPFERYYLNKNGNKRYLGACGCLHDEIAIHAPELTHLIKWHGTSTNGPLYYIENTLYHVKEHGPTHAWIYYTPTDPLKLCDRKEILLKYAKLEELALAEEYSCYRIELDKKTIKECNLEAARRTAIWPEASREELTHENLLKRLPKLMEDFNKDMKEIFDI
;
A
#
# COMPACT_ATOMS: atom_id res chain seq x y z
N MET A 1 3.81 -4.48 23.54
CA MET A 1 2.93 -3.65 24.38
C MET A 1 1.66 -3.33 23.60
N ILE A 2 0.50 -3.26 24.26
CA ILE A 2 -0.79 -2.98 23.62
C ILE A 2 -1.56 -1.98 24.48
N LYS A 3 -2.07 -0.90 23.87
CA LYS A 3 -3.05 0.03 24.45
C LYS A 3 -4.33 -0.02 23.60
N LYS A 4 -5.49 -0.04 24.26
CA LYS A 4 -6.79 0.00 23.59
C LYS A 4 -7.56 1.24 24.02
N ILE A 5 -8.16 1.91 23.05
CA ILE A 5 -8.97 3.10 23.24
C ILE A 5 -10.34 2.80 22.65
N VAL A 6 -11.39 3.01 23.44
CA VAL A 6 -12.78 2.75 23.02
C VAL A 6 -13.48 4.10 22.81
N LYS A 7 -13.97 4.32 21.59
CA LYS A 7 -14.82 5.46 21.24
C LYS A 7 -16.22 4.94 20.95
N TYR A 8 -17.23 5.64 21.49
CA TYR A 8 -18.63 5.34 21.25
C TYR A 8 -19.14 6.36 20.23
N ILE A 9 -19.64 5.89 19.11
CA ILE A 9 -20.07 6.71 17.97
C ILE A 9 -21.55 6.38 17.75
N ASP A 10 -22.43 7.20 18.32
CA ASP A 10 -23.86 6.91 18.38
C ASP A 10 -24.13 5.51 18.94
N ASP A 11 -24.66 4.61 18.11
CA ASP A 11 -24.92 3.21 18.43
C ASP A 11 -23.71 2.29 18.22
N ASN A 12 -22.69 2.75 17.52
CA ASN A 12 -21.50 1.97 17.15
C ASN A 12 -20.38 2.11 18.19
N VAL A 13 -19.46 1.16 18.17
CA VAL A 13 -18.27 1.15 19.03
C VAL A 13 -17.02 1.00 18.18
N LEU A 14 -16.15 2.00 18.21
CA LEU A 14 -14.83 1.95 17.59
C LEU A 14 -13.79 1.60 18.64
N ILE A 15 -13.13 0.46 18.46
CA ILE A 15 -12.04 0.01 19.32
C ILE A 15 -10.73 0.19 18.58
N ILE A 16 -9.96 1.21 18.99
CA ILE A 16 -8.65 1.54 18.45
C ILE A 16 -7.60 0.77 19.25
N THR A 17 -6.67 0.12 18.56
CA THR A 17 -5.58 -0.65 19.15
C THR A 17 -4.25 -0.05 18.71
N LEU A 18 -3.48 0.42 19.70
CA LEU A 18 -2.08 0.82 19.54
C LEU A 18 -1.22 -0.37 19.99
N LYS A 19 -0.40 -0.90 19.11
CA LYS A 19 0.44 -2.08 19.37
C LYS A 19 1.89 -1.76 19.03
N PHE A 20 2.79 -1.98 19.98
CA PHE A 20 4.23 -2.02 19.75
C PHE A 20 4.70 -3.47 19.92
N GLU A 21 4.99 -4.13 18.82
CA GLU A 21 5.27 -5.57 18.76
C GLU A 21 6.74 -5.85 18.52
N LYS A 22 7.30 -6.83 19.25
CA LYS A 22 8.66 -7.31 19.00
C LYS A 22 8.69 -8.22 17.79
N ARG A 23 9.36 -7.81 16.71
CA ARG A 23 9.55 -8.63 15.51
C ARG A 23 10.98 -9.12 15.40
N GLY A 24 11.26 -10.21 16.11
CA GLY A 24 12.54 -10.95 16.00
C GLY A 24 13.79 -10.09 16.21
N LYS A 25 14.97 -10.66 15.92
CA LYS A 25 16.25 -9.93 16.04
C LYS A 25 16.54 -9.00 14.86
N ASN A 26 15.92 -9.23 13.70
CA ASN A 26 16.32 -8.60 12.44
C ASN A 26 15.35 -7.53 11.92
N ASP A 27 14.07 -7.56 12.34
CA ASP A 27 13.04 -6.69 11.74
C ASP A 27 12.74 -5.43 12.56
N GLY A 28 13.27 -5.37 13.79
CA GLY A 28 13.03 -4.28 14.74
C GLY A 28 11.64 -4.34 15.37
N ASP A 29 11.46 -3.66 16.49
CA ASP A 29 10.14 -3.58 17.12
C ASP A 29 9.24 -2.64 16.30
N ALA A 30 8.01 -3.04 16.03
CA ALA A 30 7.13 -2.35 15.08
C ALA A 30 5.85 -1.81 15.73
N PHE A 31 5.48 -0.60 15.34
CA PHE A 31 4.26 0.06 15.77
C PHE A 31 3.11 -0.18 14.79
N TYR A 32 1.91 -0.41 15.32
CA TYR A 32 0.67 -0.51 14.58
C TYR A 32 -0.42 0.28 15.29
N ILE A 33 -1.16 1.05 14.52
CA ILE A 33 -2.42 1.67 14.91
C ILE A 33 -3.53 1.10 14.03
N THR A 34 -4.41 0.29 14.62
CA THR A 34 -5.54 -0.34 13.91
C THR A 34 -6.83 -0.04 14.64
N ALA A 35 -7.96 -0.28 14.00
CA ALA A 35 -9.26 -0.22 14.66
C ALA A 35 -10.22 -1.30 14.17
N ASN A 36 -11.19 -1.59 15.05
CA ASN A 36 -12.34 -2.42 14.78
C ASN A 36 -13.60 -1.58 15.03
N LEU A 37 -14.46 -1.49 14.04
CA LEU A 37 -15.77 -0.85 14.15
C LEU A 37 -16.82 -1.93 14.40
N PHE A 38 -17.54 -1.80 15.51
CA PHE A 38 -18.65 -2.66 15.84
C PHE A 38 -19.96 -1.89 15.67
N ASP A 39 -20.86 -2.40 14.85
CA ASP A 39 -22.14 -1.79 14.54
C ASP A 39 -23.32 -2.63 15.05
N ARG A 40 -24.54 -2.18 14.77
CA ARG A 40 -25.77 -2.88 15.18
C ARG A 40 -26.04 -4.13 14.34
N ASP A 41 -25.53 -4.20 13.13
CA ASP A 41 -25.98 -5.16 12.13
C ASP A 41 -25.40 -6.53 12.43
N TYR A 42 -26.28 -7.51 12.62
CA TYR A 42 -25.85 -8.85 12.97
C TYR A 42 -25.21 -9.55 11.79
N ILE A 43 -23.92 -9.88 11.92
CA ILE A 43 -23.23 -10.79 11.01
C ILE A 43 -23.04 -12.14 11.72
N PRO A 44 -23.60 -13.25 11.18
CA PRO A 44 -23.45 -14.58 11.76
C PRO A 44 -21.98 -14.97 11.95
N PHE A 45 -21.67 -15.59 13.08
CA PHE A 45 -20.34 -16.12 13.44
C PHE A 45 -19.23 -15.07 13.70
N GLU A 46 -19.55 -13.79 13.69
CA GLU A 46 -18.57 -12.75 13.99
C GLU A 46 -18.42 -12.42 15.47
N ARG A 47 -17.29 -11.78 15.79
CA ARG A 47 -17.01 -11.23 17.12
C ARG A 47 -18.02 -10.14 17.45
N TYR A 48 -18.48 -10.12 18.70
CA TYR A 48 -19.35 -9.07 19.21
C TYR A 48 -18.71 -8.30 20.37
N TYR A 49 -19.18 -7.07 20.56
CA TYR A 49 -18.86 -6.20 21.69
C TYR A 49 -20.15 -5.78 22.40
N LEU A 50 -20.11 -5.64 23.73
CA LEU A 50 -21.24 -5.12 24.49
C LEU A 50 -21.07 -3.60 24.65
N ASN A 51 -22.02 -2.83 24.15
CA ASN A 51 -22.00 -1.38 24.35
C ASN A 51 -22.33 -1.01 25.81
N LYS A 52 -22.32 0.29 26.15
CA LYS A 52 -22.61 0.78 27.51
C LYS A 52 -23.95 0.32 28.08
N ASN A 53 -24.92 0.02 27.21
CA ASN A 53 -26.27 -0.39 27.60
C ASN A 53 -26.42 -1.93 27.66
N GLY A 54 -25.34 -2.69 27.46
CA GLY A 54 -25.36 -4.15 27.43
C GLY A 54 -25.85 -4.75 26.11
N ASN A 55 -26.06 -3.93 25.08
CA ASN A 55 -26.49 -4.42 23.76
C ASN A 55 -25.31 -4.94 22.96
N LYS A 56 -25.52 -6.05 22.23
CA LYS A 56 -24.52 -6.61 21.32
C LYS A 56 -24.35 -5.71 20.09
N ARG A 57 -23.09 -5.54 19.70
CA ARG A 57 -22.63 -4.91 18.46
C ARG A 57 -21.67 -5.86 17.76
N TYR A 58 -21.75 -5.98 16.44
CA TYR A 58 -21.03 -6.97 15.64
C TYR A 58 -20.00 -6.30 14.75
N LEU A 59 -18.96 -7.02 14.35
CA LEU A 59 -17.79 -6.46 13.71
C LEU A 59 -18.04 -6.08 12.24
N GLY A 60 -18.55 -4.88 11.96
CA GLY A 60 -18.76 -4.43 10.58
C GLY A 60 -17.47 -4.16 9.78
N ALA A 61 -16.41 -3.68 10.43
CA ALA A 61 -15.14 -3.38 9.77
C ALA A 61 -13.92 -3.54 10.70
N CYS A 62 -12.75 -3.89 10.13
CA CYS A 62 -11.51 -4.05 10.89
C CYS A 62 -10.25 -3.72 10.08
N GLY A 63 -9.15 -3.43 10.78
CA GLY A 63 -7.83 -3.23 10.19
C GLY A 63 -7.39 -1.77 10.18
N CYS A 64 -6.93 -1.28 9.04
CA CYS A 64 -6.38 0.07 8.87
C CYS A 64 -7.49 1.12 8.63
N LEU A 65 -8.42 1.25 9.59
CA LEU A 65 -9.50 2.24 9.53
C LEU A 65 -8.98 3.65 9.91
N HIS A 66 -8.00 4.15 9.16
CA HIS A 66 -7.31 5.41 9.47
C HIS A 66 -8.23 6.63 9.43
N ASP A 67 -9.17 6.67 8.49
CA ASP A 67 -10.11 7.80 8.36
C ASP A 67 -11.04 7.86 9.59
N GLU A 68 -11.57 6.72 10.03
CA GLU A 68 -12.41 6.63 11.23
C GLU A 68 -11.65 7.04 12.50
N ILE A 69 -10.38 6.64 12.60
CA ILE A 69 -9.51 7.07 13.71
C ILE A 69 -9.31 8.59 13.68
N ALA A 70 -9.06 9.18 12.51
CA ALA A 70 -8.86 10.62 12.38
C ALA A 70 -10.12 11.42 12.73
N ILE A 71 -11.31 10.92 12.37
CA ILE A 71 -12.60 11.55 12.67
C ILE A 71 -12.94 11.46 14.18
N HIS A 72 -12.81 10.27 14.78
CA HIS A 72 -13.35 9.99 16.12
C HIS A 72 -12.31 10.00 17.25
N ALA A 73 -11.03 9.99 16.90
CA ALA A 73 -9.91 10.12 17.82
C ALA A 73 -8.83 11.05 17.21
N PRO A 74 -9.17 12.33 16.93
CA PRO A 74 -8.26 13.26 16.26
C PRO A 74 -6.92 13.42 16.98
N GLU A 75 -6.90 13.22 18.31
CA GLU A 75 -5.68 13.20 19.13
C GLU A 75 -4.67 12.12 18.70
N LEU A 76 -5.10 11.05 18.02
CA LEU A 76 -4.25 9.97 17.52
C LEU A 76 -3.84 10.12 16.06
N THR A 77 -4.37 11.12 15.34
CA THR A 77 -4.15 11.27 13.88
C THR A 77 -2.67 11.37 13.54
N HIS A 78 -1.89 12.07 14.37
CA HIS A 78 -0.46 12.25 14.17
C HIS A 78 0.33 10.92 14.19
N LEU A 79 -0.24 9.85 14.77
CA LEU A 79 0.37 8.52 14.87
C LEU A 79 0.07 7.62 13.67
N ILE A 80 -0.93 7.96 12.85
CA ILE A 80 -1.32 7.16 11.68
C ILE A 80 -0.15 6.99 10.71
N LYS A 81 0.67 8.04 10.55
CA LYS A 81 1.87 8.02 9.69
C LYS A 81 2.91 6.99 10.14
N TRP A 82 2.87 6.54 11.40
CA TRP A 82 3.78 5.54 11.96
C TRP A 82 3.27 4.12 11.84
N HIS A 83 2.07 3.91 11.29
CA HIS A 83 1.51 2.57 11.13
C HIS A 83 2.46 1.68 10.30
N GLY A 84 2.95 0.61 10.90
CA GLY A 84 3.89 -0.33 10.28
C GLY A 84 5.36 0.09 10.35
N THR A 85 5.68 1.23 10.97
CA THR A 85 7.07 1.67 11.19
C THR A 85 7.72 0.84 12.28
N SER A 86 8.93 0.34 12.01
CA SER A 86 9.75 -0.34 13.01
C SER A 86 10.90 0.54 13.49
N THR A 87 11.62 0.08 14.52
CA THR A 87 12.85 0.72 14.99
C THR A 87 13.94 0.84 13.93
N ASN A 88 13.83 0.11 12.81
CA ASN A 88 14.77 0.18 11.69
C ASN A 88 14.33 1.17 10.61
N GLY A 89 13.07 1.62 10.63
CA GLY A 89 12.52 2.51 9.61
C GLY A 89 11.06 2.22 9.27
N PRO A 90 10.41 3.10 8.49
CA PRO A 90 9.13 2.81 7.87
C PRO A 90 9.23 1.60 6.92
N LEU A 91 8.14 0.83 6.81
CA LEU A 91 8.08 -0.37 5.98
C LEU A 91 8.35 -0.03 4.50
N TYR A 92 9.42 -0.59 3.94
CA TYR A 92 9.88 -0.35 2.55
C TYR A 92 9.99 1.15 2.22
N TYR A 93 10.51 1.94 3.15
CA TYR A 93 10.53 3.41 3.07
C TYR A 93 11.06 3.94 1.74
N ILE A 94 12.19 3.42 1.27
CA ILE A 94 12.82 3.88 0.03
C ILE A 94 12.14 3.23 -1.18
N GLU A 95 11.98 1.92 -1.15
CA GLU A 95 11.49 1.13 -2.28
C GLU A 95 10.05 1.51 -2.66
N ASN A 96 9.16 1.63 -1.67
CA ASN A 96 7.77 2.03 -1.95
C ASN A 96 7.69 3.47 -2.46
N THR A 97 8.47 4.38 -1.88
CA THR A 97 8.49 5.78 -2.32
C THR A 97 8.95 5.88 -3.78
N LEU A 98 10.09 5.26 -4.11
CA LEU A 98 10.61 5.25 -5.48
C LEU A 98 9.69 4.49 -6.44
N TYR A 99 9.04 3.42 -5.99
CA TYR A 99 8.02 2.73 -6.76
C TYR A 99 6.87 3.66 -7.12
N HIS A 100 6.37 4.48 -6.20
CA HIS A 100 5.27 5.40 -6.49
C HIS A 100 5.68 6.60 -7.35
N VAL A 101 6.94 7.04 -7.28
CA VAL A 101 7.50 8.09 -8.16
C VAL A 101 7.75 7.57 -9.59
N LYS A 102 8.05 6.28 -9.74
CA LYS A 102 8.39 5.67 -11.02
C LYS A 102 7.23 5.79 -12.01
N GLU A 103 7.58 6.23 -13.21
CA GLU A 103 6.67 6.37 -14.34
C GLU A 103 7.28 5.67 -15.55
N HIS A 104 6.48 4.89 -16.27
CA HIS A 104 6.90 4.30 -17.55
C HIS A 104 5.69 3.94 -18.41
N GLY A 105 5.92 3.92 -19.73
CA GLY A 105 4.98 3.35 -20.70
C GLY A 105 4.84 1.83 -20.54
N PRO A 106 4.19 1.16 -21.51
CA PRO A 106 4.09 -0.29 -21.52
C PRO A 106 5.48 -0.92 -21.43
N THR A 107 5.61 -1.98 -20.63
CA THR A 107 6.87 -2.74 -20.50
C THR A 107 6.79 -4.11 -21.15
N HIS A 108 5.58 -4.54 -21.50
CA HIS A 108 5.33 -5.84 -22.11
C HIS A 108 4.38 -5.70 -23.30
N ALA A 109 4.41 -6.70 -24.17
CA ALA A 109 3.50 -6.81 -25.30
C ALA A 109 3.19 -8.27 -25.63
N TRP A 110 2.08 -8.46 -26.33
CA TRP A 110 1.70 -9.70 -26.97
C TRP A 110 2.24 -9.72 -28.40
N ILE A 111 2.91 -10.80 -28.77
CA ILE A 111 3.48 -11.00 -30.11
C ILE A 111 2.59 -11.97 -30.87
N TYR A 112 2.11 -11.51 -32.02
CA TYR A 112 1.36 -12.32 -32.98
C TYR A 112 2.19 -12.53 -34.23
N TYR A 113 2.07 -13.71 -34.83
CA TYR A 113 2.63 -14.03 -36.13
C TYR A 113 1.53 -14.19 -37.15
N THR A 114 1.69 -13.50 -38.27
CA THR A 114 0.81 -13.57 -39.43
C THR A 114 1.54 -14.36 -40.50
N PRO A 115 1.23 -15.66 -40.68
CA PRO A 115 1.84 -16.46 -41.73
C PRO A 115 1.43 -15.91 -43.10
N THR A 116 2.42 -15.72 -43.97
CA THR A 116 2.16 -15.48 -45.39
C THR A 116 1.75 -16.81 -46.02
N ASP A 117 0.48 -16.97 -46.41
CA ASP A 117 0.00 -18.14 -47.15
C ASP A 117 -0.08 -17.83 -48.65
N PRO A 118 0.97 -18.14 -49.43
CA PRO A 118 0.99 -17.84 -50.86
C PRO A 118 -0.04 -18.64 -51.66
N LEU A 119 -0.55 -19.76 -51.11
CA LEU A 119 -1.51 -20.64 -51.77
C LEU A 119 -2.96 -20.35 -51.35
N LYS A 120 -3.16 -19.50 -50.33
CA LYS A 120 -4.48 -19.13 -49.77
C LYS A 120 -5.31 -20.35 -49.36
N LEU A 121 -4.65 -21.38 -48.81
CA LEU A 121 -5.28 -22.61 -48.35
C LEU A 121 -5.80 -22.49 -46.91
N CYS A 122 -5.37 -21.49 -46.16
CA CYS A 122 -5.77 -21.25 -44.77
C CYS A 122 -6.22 -19.81 -44.53
N ASP A 123 -7.43 -19.66 -43.99
CA ASP A 123 -7.99 -18.38 -43.50
C ASP A 123 -7.49 -18.00 -42.09
N ARG A 124 -6.32 -18.49 -41.66
CA ARG A 124 -5.83 -18.22 -40.29
C ARG A 124 -5.38 -16.77 -40.19
N LYS A 125 -6.14 -15.97 -39.43
CA LYS A 125 -5.97 -14.52 -39.37
C LYS A 125 -4.81 -14.04 -38.51
N GLU A 126 -4.34 -14.81 -37.52
CA GLU A 126 -3.16 -14.50 -36.67
C GLU A 126 -2.88 -15.64 -35.67
N ILE A 127 -1.63 -15.83 -35.25
CA ILE A 127 -1.24 -16.81 -34.21
C ILE A 127 -0.53 -16.07 -33.07
N LEU A 128 -1.04 -16.18 -31.84
CA LEU A 128 -0.32 -15.67 -30.67
C LEU A 128 0.92 -16.53 -30.39
N LEU A 129 2.09 -15.92 -30.34
CA LEU A 129 3.35 -16.62 -30.07
C LEU A 129 3.77 -16.52 -28.60
N LYS A 130 3.87 -15.29 -28.06
CA LYS A 130 4.45 -15.06 -26.73
C LYS A 130 3.98 -13.71 -26.15
N TYR A 131 3.97 -13.66 -24.82
CA TYR A 131 3.98 -12.43 -24.03
C TYR A 131 5.41 -12.12 -23.57
N ALA A 132 5.97 -10.98 -23.93
CA ALA A 132 7.39 -10.66 -23.70
C ALA A 132 7.60 -9.19 -23.29
N LYS A 133 8.77 -8.92 -22.69
CA LYS A 133 9.22 -7.56 -22.38
C LYS A 133 9.60 -6.82 -23.65
N LEU A 134 9.35 -5.52 -23.73
CA LEU A 134 9.67 -4.71 -24.92
C LEU A 134 11.15 -4.77 -25.31
N GLU A 135 12.05 -4.86 -24.34
CA GLU A 135 13.49 -4.99 -24.57
C GLU A 135 13.86 -6.25 -25.39
N GLU A 136 13.07 -7.31 -25.28
CA GLU A 136 13.23 -8.57 -26.03
C GLU A 136 12.62 -8.49 -27.44
N LEU A 137 11.88 -7.43 -27.77
CA LEU A 137 11.11 -7.29 -29.01
C LEU A 137 11.84 -6.56 -30.12
N ALA A 138 13.06 -6.05 -29.88
CA ALA A 138 13.82 -5.28 -30.86
C ALA A 138 13.98 -6.01 -32.21
N LEU A 139 14.07 -7.34 -32.20
CA LEU A 139 14.18 -8.16 -33.41
C LEU A 139 12.83 -8.42 -34.11
N ALA A 140 11.71 -8.34 -33.40
CA ALA A 140 10.39 -8.63 -33.97
C ALA A 140 9.80 -7.46 -34.76
N GLU A 141 10.17 -6.22 -34.40
CA GLU A 141 9.75 -5.00 -35.11
C GLU A 141 10.31 -4.92 -36.54
N GLU A 142 11.41 -5.62 -36.84
CA GLU A 142 12.05 -5.61 -38.15
C GLU A 142 11.31 -6.44 -39.22
N TYR A 143 10.41 -7.35 -38.80
CA TYR A 143 9.72 -8.25 -39.72
C TYR A 143 8.22 -7.97 -39.76
N SER A 144 7.72 -7.65 -40.95
CA SER A 144 6.31 -7.34 -41.21
C SER A 144 5.33 -8.50 -40.96
N CYS A 145 5.84 -9.73 -40.77
CA CYS A 145 5.04 -10.89 -40.40
C CYS A 145 4.72 -10.97 -38.90
N TYR A 146 5.31 -10.11 -38.05
CA TYR A 146 4.94 -10.00 -36.64
C TYR A 146 4.07 -8.77 -36.39
N ARG A 147 3.01 -8.94 -35.61
CA ARG A 147 2.22 -7.86 -35.03
C ARG A 147 2.48 -7.81 -33.53
N ILE A 148 2.81 -6.63 -33.02
CA ILE A 148 3.06 -6.39 -31.60
C ILE A 148 1.91 -5.59 -31.01
N GLU A 149 1.34 -6.08 -29.91
CA GLU A 149 0.26 -5.41 -29.19
C GLU A 149 0.71 -5.08 -27.77
N LEU A 150 0.97 -3.80 -27.52
CA LEU A 150 1.46 -3.30 -26.22
C LEU A 150 0.43 -3.53 -25.11
N ASP A 151 0.87 -4.11 -23.99
CA ASP A 151 0.00 -4.29 -22.83
C ASP A 151 -0.09 -3.00 -22.01
N LYS A 152 -1.20 -2.28 -22.20
CA LYS A 152 -1.52 -1.04 -21.47
C LYS A 152 -1.63 -1.24 -19.96
N LYS A 153 -1.88 -2.47 -19.47
CA LYS A 153 -1.93 -2.75 -18.02
C LYS A 153 -0.57 -2.66 -17.35
N THR A 154 0.50 -2.73 -18.14
CA THR A 154 1.88 -2.58 -17.64
C THR A 154 2.36 -1.13 -17.64
N ILE A 155 1.52 -0.18 -18.07
CA ILE A 155 1.77 1.25 -17.90
C ILE A 155 1.73 1.56 -16.42
N LYS A 156 2.68 2.37 -15.97
CA LYS A 156 2.72 2.85 -14.60
C LYS A 156 2.79 4.37 -14.62
N GLU A 157 1.73 4.96 -14.09
CA GLU A 157 1.68 6.40 -13.85
C GLU A 157 2.32 6.73 -12.50
N CYS A 158 2.93 7.91 -12.43
CA CYS A 158 3.45 8.45 -11.19
C CYS A 158 2.28 8.71 -10.21
N ASN A 159 2.39 8.20 -8.98
CA ASN A 159 1.45 8.47 -7.91
C ASN A 159 2.15 9.26 -6.79
N LEU A 160 2.18 10.59 -6.94
CA LEU A 160 2.89 11.46 -6.02
C LEU A 160 2.30 11.47 -4.61
N GLU A 161 0.98 11.33 -4.48
CA GLU A 161 0.30 11.28 -3.17
C GLU A 161 0.73 10.04 -2.38
N ALA A 162 0.72 8.87 -3.03
CA ALA A 162 1.18 7.63 -2.41
C ALA A 162 2.67 7.72 -2.05
N ALA A 163 3.50 8.29 -2.93
CA ALA A 163 4.93 8.48 -2.66
C ALA A 163 5.19 9.36 -1.44
N ARG A 164 4.47 10.48 -1.31
CA ARG A 164 4.54 11.38 -0.15
C ARG A 164 4.12 10.70 1.15
N ARG A 165 3.08 9.87 1.09
CA ARG A 165 2.60 9.09 2.24
C ARG A 165 3.63 8.06 2.71
N THR A 166 4.23 7.31 1.79
CA THR A 166 5.27 6.32 2.14
C THR A 166 6.56 6.99 2.61
N ALA A 167 6.87 8.18 2.09
CA ALA A 167 8.00 8.99 2.52
C ALA A 167 7.76 9.73 3.85
N ILE A 168 6.52 9.73 4.38
CA ILE A 168 6.11 10.56 5.53
C ILE A 168 6.57 12.02 5.31
N TRP A 169 6.32 12.51 4.09
CA TRP A 169 6.78 13.82 3.61
C TRP A 169 5.70 14.45 2.70
N PRO A 170 4.60 14.96 3.29
CA PRO A 170 3.41 15.39 2.54
C PRO A 170 3.67 16.55 1.57
N GLU A 171 4.66 17.39 1.85
CA GLU A 171 5.04 18.56 1.07
C GLU A 171 6.08 18.29 -0.03
N ALA A 172 6.66 17.08 -0.10
CA ALA A 172 7.76 16.77 -1.03
C ALA A 172 7.34 16.93 -2.51
N SER A 173 8.17 17.60 -3.29
CA SER A 173 8.11 17.55 -4.76
C SER A 173 8.58 16.20 -5.30
N ARG A 174 8.32 15.93 -6.59
CA ARG A 174 8.78 14.70 -7.24
C ARG A 174 10.32 14.61 -7.23
N GLU A 175 10.97 15.75 -7.44
CA GLU A 175 12.41 15.92 -7.51
C GLU A 175 13.09 15.72 -6.16
N GLU A 176 12.37 15.99 -5.07
CA GLU A 176 12.86 15.74 -3.71
C GLU A 176 12.80 14.26 -3.31
N LEU A 177 11.88 13.48 -3.89
CA LEU A 177 11.66 12.06 -3.58
C LEU A 177 12.70 11.15 -4.25
N THR A 178 13.97 11.39 -3.93
CA THR A 178 15.13 10.63 -4.41
C THR A 178 15.68 9.74 -3.29
N HIS A 179 16.40 8.68 -3.70
CA HIS A 179 17.07 7.77 -2.76
C HIS A 179 17.96 8.51 -1.74
N GLU A 180 18.75 9.47 -2.21
CA GLU A 180 19.68 10.24 -1.36
C GLU A 180 18.96 11.12 -0.35
N ASN A 181 17.91 11.83 -0.77
CA ASN A 181 17.16 12.72 0.12
C ASN A 181 16.38 11.94 1.17
N LEU A 182 15.80 10.80 0.79
CA LEU A 182 15.12 9.90 1.71
C LEU A 182 16.07 9.38 2.79
N LEU A 183 17.28 8.94 2.41
CA LEU A 183 18.32 8.51 3.35
C LEU A 183 18.76 9.64 4.30
N LYS A 184 18.95 10.86 3.80
CA LYS A 184 19.31 12.02 4.62
C LYS A 184 18.22 12.37 5.65
N ARG A 185 16.95 12.17 5.30
CA ARG A 185 15.81 12.48 6.18
C ARG A 185 15.52 11.39 7.22
N LEU A 186 15.87 10.13 6.92
CA LEU A 186 15.52 8.98 7.74
C LEU A 186 15.94 9.12 9.22
N PRO A 187 17.16 9.59 9.57
CA PRO A 187 17.55 9.74 10.98
C PRO A 187 16.59 10.66 11.75
N LYS A 188 16.25 11.83 11.16
CA LYS A 188 15.35 12.78 11.81
C LYS A 188 13.93 12.24 11.94
N LEU A 189 13.45 11.53 10.92
CA LEU A 189 12.16 10.85 10.94
C LEU A 189 12.09 9.82 12.07
N MET A 190 13.17 9.06 12.27
CA MET A 190 13.27 8.06 13.33
C MET A 190 13.37 8.68 14.73
N GLU A 191 13.99 9.84 14.89
CA GLU A 191 13.93 10.59 16.16
C GLU A 191 12.50 10.95 16.53
N ASP A 192 11.73 11.46 15.57
CA ASP A 192 10.34 11.87 15.78
C ASP A 192 9.45 10.65 16.08
N PHE A 193 9.64 9.54 15.36
CA PHE A 193 8.98 8.26 15.66
C PHE A 193 9.30 7.80 17.08
N ASN A 194 10.58 7.76 17.45
CA ASN A 194 10.99 7.31 18.78
C ASN A 194 10.37 8.18 19.86
N LYS A 195 10.36 9.51 19.69
CA LYS A 195 9.73 10.45 20.62
C LYS A 195 8.25 10.13 20.84
N ASP A 196 7.49 9.91 19.77
CA ASP A 196 6.06 9.57 19.86
C ASP A 196 5.88 8.19 20.55
N MET A 197 6.75 7.22 20.28
CA MET A 197 6.70 5.92 20.94
C MET A 197 6.99 6.03 22.45
N LYS A 198 7.91 6.90 22.87
CA LYS A 198 8.16 7.19 24.29
C LYS A 198 6.93 7.79 24.96
N GLU A 199 6.31 8.77 24.32
CA GLU A 199 5.11 9.43 24.86
C GLU A 199 3.95 8.44 25.03
N ILE A 200 3.79 7.51 24.09
CA ILE A 200 2.70 6.52 24.14
C ILE A 200 3.00 5.39 25.11
N PHE A 201 4.21 4.82 25.11
CA PHE A 201 4.50 3.56 25.81
C PHE A 201 5.45 3.69 27.00
N ASP A 202 5.98 4.89 27.28
CA ASP A 202 6.95 5.16 28.35
C ASP A 202 8.24 4.31 28.21
N ILE A 203 8.82 4.30 27.00
CA ILE A 203 10.03 3.54 26.62
C ILE A 203 11.17 4.43 26.16
#